data_AF-A0A9E8NDY7-F1
#
_entry.id   AF-A0A9E8NDY7-F1
#
_cell.length_a   1.000
_cell.length_b   1.000
_cell.length_c   1.000
_cell.angle_alpha   90.00
_cell.angle_beta   90.00
_cell.angle_gamma   90.00
#
_symmetry.space_group_name_H-M   'P 1'
#
loop_
_entity.id
_entity.type
_entity.pdbx_description
1 polymer ?
#
loop_
_entity_poly.entity_id
_entity_poly.type
_entity_poly.pdbx_seq_one_letter_code
_entity_poly.pdbx_strand_id
1 'polypeptide(L)' 'MKNFAIALLCGIVGYLILATLSYYLVGKFSSNNHDRSVEASMTSIFVYGPIGFILAFIAGYVWIKNYF' A
#
# COMPACT_ATOMS: atom_id res chain seq x y z
N MET A 1 12.49 -1.43 -20.35
CA MET A 1 12.61 -1.61 -18.89
C MET A 1 12.31 -0.35 -18.07
N LYS A 2 12.62 0.87 -18.58
CA LYS A 2 12.35 2.15 -17.87
C LYS A 2 10.93 2.26 -17.29
N ASN A 3 9.89 2.00 -18.10
CA ASN A 3 8.49 2.17 -17.68
C ASN A 3 8.11 1.20 -16.55
N PHE A 4 8.63 -0.03 -16.60
CA PHE A 4 8.45 -1.01 -15.53
C PHE A 4 9.15 -0.56 -14.23
N ALA A 5 10.37 -0.03 -14.31
CA ALA A 5 11.10 0.45 -13.14
C ALA A 5 10.39 1.62 -12.44
N ILE A 6 9.84 2.57 -13.21
CA ILE A 6 9.07 3.68 -12.65
C ILE A 6 7.74 3.16 -12.06
N ALA A 7 7.04 2.24 -12.74
CA ALA A 7 5.83 1.62 -12.20
C ALA A 7 6.10 0.84 -10.90
N LEU A 8 7.24 0.14 -10.82
CA LEU A 8 7.70 -0.54 -9.61
C LEU A 8 7.90 0.45 -8.46
N LEU A 9 8.52 1.60 -8.74
CA LEU A 9 8.68 2.67 -7.75
C LEU A 9 7.32 3.21 -7.29
N CYS A 10 6.39 3.44 -8.21
CA CYS A 10 5.00 3.81 -7.86
C CYS A 10 4.35 2.77 -6.95
N GLY A 11 4.53 1.47 -7.24
CA GLY A 11 4.06 0.37 -6.41
C GLY A 11 4.64 0.43 -4.99
N ILE A 12 5.95 0.60 -4.85
CA ILE A 12 6.61 0.71 -3.53
C ILE A 12 6.05 1.91 -2.74
N VAL A 13 5.88 3.06 -3.40
CA VAL A 13 5.28 4.24 -2.76
C VAL A 13 3.83 3.97 -2.33
N GLY A 14 3.03 3.35 -3.20
CA GLY A 14 1.65 2.96 -2.89
C GLY A 14 1.55 1.99 -1.72
N TYR A 15 2.46 1.02 -1.64
CA TYR A 15 2.58 0.11 -0.50
C TYR A 15 2.78 0.89 0.80
N LEU A 16 3.78 1.76 0.84
CA LEU A 16 4.16 2.50 2.05
C LEU A 16 3.05 3.44 2.50
N ILE A 17 2.38 4.12 1.57
CA ILE A 17 1.25 5.00 1.87
C ILE A 17 0.10 4.20 2.47
N LEU A 18 -0.35 3.13 1.80
CA LEU A 18 -1.51 2.38 2.28
C LEU A 18 -1.21 1.62 3.56
N ALA A 19 -0.02 1.03 3.73
CA ALA A 19 0.36 0.35 4.96
C ALA A 19 0.40 1.33 6.15
N THR A 20 0.94 2.54 5.96
CA THR A 20 0.99 3.54 7.04
C THR A 20 -0.40 4.08 7.37
N LEU A 21 -1.21 4.37 6.34
CA LEU A 21 -2.57 4.87 6.50
C LEU A 21 -3.46 3.83 7.18
N SER A 22 -3.39 2.56 6.75
CA SER A 22 -4.18 1.49 7.35
C SER A 22 -3.76 1.21 8.79
N TYR A 23 -2.47 1.32 9.12
CA TYR A 23 -2.01 1.13 10.49
C TYR A 23 -2.67 2.14 11.43
N TYR A 24 -2.68 3.42 11.02
CA TYR A 24 -3.35 4.47 11.77
C TYR A 24 -4.86 4.22 11.89
N LEU A 25 -5.52 3.87 10.78
CA LEU A 25 -6.97 3.64 10.77
C LEU A 25 -7.38 2.43 11.60
N VAL A 26 -6.70 1.29 11.45
CA VAL A 26 -6.97 0.08 12.26
C VAL A 26 -6.69 0.36 13.74
N GLY A 27 -5.57 1.00 14.07
CA GLY A 27 -5.27 1.37 15.45
C GLY A 27 -6.30 2.30 16.09
N LYS A 28 -6.94 3.16 15.30
CA LYS A 28 -7.96 4.11 15.76
C LYS A 28 -9.36 3.50 15.87
N PHE A 29 -9.73 2.61 14.96
CA PHE A 29 -11.11 2.14 14.81
C PHE A 29 -11.33 0.67 15.19
N SER A 30 -10.27 -0.14 15.37
CA SER A 30 -10.43 -1.53 15.81
C SER A 30 -10.94 -1.59 17.25
N SER A 31 -11.95 -2.44 17.47
CA SER A 31 -12.53 -2.74 18.78
C SER A 31 -11.71 -3.76 19.57
N ASN A 32 -10.66 -4.33 18.98
CA ASN A 32 -9.78 -5.27 19.66
C ASN A 32 -9.04 -4.56 20.82
N ASN A 33 -9.14 -5.12 22.02
CA ASN A 33 -8.56 -4.58 23.25
C ASN A 33 -7.39 -5.41 23.79
N HIS A 34 -7.09 -6.57 23.19
CA HIS A 34 -6.04 -7.46 23.67
C HIS A 34 -4.72 -7.25 22.92
N ASP A 35 -4.75 -7.11 21.59
CA ASP A 35 -3.56 -7.08 20.74
C ASP A 35 -3.71 -6.17 19.50
N ARG A 36 -4.35 -5.01 19.68
CA ARG A 36 -4.63 -4.06 18.60
C ARG A 36 -3.40 -3.64 17.78
N SER A 37 -2.25 -3.48 18.43
CA SER A 37 -1.01 -3.09 17.74
C SER A 37 -0.50 -4.19 16.80
N VAL A 38 -0.69 -5.46 17.17
CA VAL A 38 -0.31 -6.62 16.35
C VAL A 38 -1.28 -6.74 15.18
N GLU A 39 -2.59 -6.68 15.44
CA GLU A 39 -3.62 -6.66 14.38
C GLU A 39 -3.37 -5.54 13.35
N ALA A 40 -3.12 -4.31 13.83
CA ALA A 40 -2.83 -3.17 12.96
C ALA A 40 -1.57 -3.40 12.13
N SER A 41 -0.51 -3.95 12.72
CA SER A 41 0.75 -4.24 12.01
C SER A 41 0.56 -5.32 10.94
N MET A 42 -0.07 -6.44 11.30
CA MET A 42 -0.25 -7.58 10.40
C MET A 42 -1.18 -7.22 9.23
N THR A 43 -2.32 -6.61 9.54
CA THR A 43 -3.29 -6.20 8.51
C THR A 43 -2.69 -5.16 7.56
N SER A 44 -1.89 -4.23 8.09
CA SER A 44 -1.30 -3.17 7.26
C SER A 44 -0.19 -3.68 6.35
N ILE A 45 0.73 -4.49 6.87
CA ILE A 45 1.90 -4.97 6.11
C ILE A 45 1.51 -6.05 5.10
N PHE A 46 0.59 -6.95 5.46
CA PHE A 46 0.29 -8.14 4.65
C PHE A 46 -1.00 -8.05 3.82
N VAL A 47 -1.87 -7.06 4.08
CA VAL A 47 -3.12 -6.87 3.30
C VAL A 47 -3.13 -5.52 2.59
N TYR A 48 -3.15 -4.42 3.33
CA TYR A 48 -3.33 -3.09 2.73
C TYR A 48 -2.09 -2.61 1.97
N GLY A 49 -0.88 -2.89 2.47
CA GLY A 49 0.37 -2.62 1.74
C GLY A 49 0.38 -3.28 0.35
N PRO A 50 0.22 -4.61 0.25
CA PRO A 50 0.17 -5.29 -1.04
C PRO A 50 -0.94 -4.79 -1.98
N ILE A 51 -2.13 -4.46 -1.43
CA ILE A 51 -3.20 -3.82 -2.21
C ILE A 51 -2.73 -2.46 -2.76
N GLY A 52 -2.12 -1.63 -1.92
CA GLY A 52 -1.55 -0.34 -2.33
C GLY A 52 -0.48 -0.47 -3.40
N PHE A 53 0.39 -1.48 -3.29
CA PHE A 53 1.37 -1.80 -4.31
C PHE A 53 0.72 -2.11 -5.65
N ILE A 54 -0.23 -3.04 -5.68
CA ILE A 54 -0.87 -3.48 -6.92
C ILE A 54 -1.59 -2.32 -7.60
N LEU A 55 -2.38 -1.56 -6.84
CA LEU A 55 -3.12 -0.42 -7.37
C LEU A 55 -2.19 0.66 -7.93
N ALA A 56 -1.16 1.06 -7.18
CA ALA A 56 -0.23 2.10 -7.60
C ALA A 56 0.70 1.64 -8.73
N PHE A 57 1.10 0.37 -8.76
CA PHE A 57 1.87 -0.21 -9.85
C PHE A 57 1.07 -0.18 -11.16
N ILE A 58 -0.18 -0.66 -11.13
CA ILE A 58 -1.05 -0.68 -12.32
C ILE A 58 -1.32 0.76 -12.78
N ALA A 59 -1.72 1.65 -11.87
CA ALA A 59 -1.97 3.04 -12.18
C ALA A 59 -0.74 3.74 -12.76
N GLY A 60 0.43 3.55 -12.13
CA GLY A 60 1.70 4.10 -12.59
C GLY A 60 2.09 3.57 -13.97
N TYR A 61 1.96 2.25 -14.20
CA TYR A 61 2.27 1.64 -15.49
C TYR A 61 1.36 2.16 -16.61
N VAL A 62 0.06 2.23 -16.36
CA VAL A 62 -0.93 2.77 -17.30
C VAL A 62 -0.66 4.25 -17.57
N TRP A 63 -0.37 5.04 -16.53
CA TRP A 63 -0.06 6.46 -16.67
C TRP A 63 1.20 6.67 -17.53
N ILE A 64 2.31 6.00 -17.22
CA ILE A 64 3.55 6.16 -17.98
C ILE A 64 3.35 5.77 -19.44
N LYS A 65 2.66 4.65 -19.72
CA LYS A 65 2.46 4.16 -21.08
C LYS A 65 1.59 5.08 -21.95
N ASN A 66 0.66 5.82 -21.36
CA ASN A 66 -0.27 6.68 -22.11
C ASN A 66 0.23 8.12 -22.28
N TYR A 67 1.10 8.60 -21.39
CA TYR A 67 1.53 10.00 -21.37
C TYR A 67 3.02 10.21 -21.72
N PHE A 68 3.84 9.15 -21.78
CA PHE A 68 5.28 9.21 -22.03
C PHE A 68 5.78 8.07 -22.94
#